data_AF-W6RTT1-F1
#
_entry.id   AF-W6RTT1-F1
#
_cell.length_a   1.000
_cell.length_b   1.000
_cell.length_c   1.000
_cell.angle_alpha   90.00
_cell.angle_beta   90.00
_cell.angle_gamma   90.00
#
_symmetry.space_group_name_H-M   'P 1'
#
loop_
_entity.id
_entity.type
_entity.pdbx_description
1 polymer ?
#
loop_
_entity_poly.entity_id
_entity_poly.type
_entity_poly.pdbx_seq_one_letter_code
_entity_poly.pdbx_strand_id
1 'polypeptide(L)'
;MKRQNVLNKKKRKKGFTLIELIIVMAIMAVLAAIAIPKYSAFRESANQKHDISTAKTIANAASGLVADQKISVPSASRITLDGSGANTDGTEIEGMLQGLPKSKTGVCKDKFFKVEVLSNGDIEVYITDGTNDYIAYPDQDPILQ
;
A
#
# COMPACT_ATOMS: atom_id res chain seq x y z
N MET A 1 -45.46 42.77 -50.27
CA MET A 1 -44.46 42.27 -49.29
C MET A 1 -45.03 41.04 -48.57
N LYS A 2 -44.47 39.85 -48.78
CA LYS A 2 -44.85 38.61 -48.06
C LYS A 2 -43.86 38.38 -46.90
N ARG A 3 -44.32 38.43 -45.65
CA ARG A 3 -43.56 37.98 -44.48
C ARG A 3 -43.61 36.44 -44.42
N GLN A 4 -42.46 35.77 -44.52
CA GLN A 4 -42.35 34.34 -44.27
C GLN A 4 -42.12 34.09 -42.78
N ASN A 5 -43.06 33.39 -42.13
CA ASN A 5 -42.90 32.90 -40.76
C ASN A 5 -41.99 31.66 -40.77
N VAL A 6 -40.82 31.76 -40.16
CA VAL A 6 -39.88 30.64 -40.02
C VAL A 6 -40.39 29.70 -38.91
N LEU A 7 -40.90 28.53 -39.30
CA LEU A 7 -41.32 27.48 -38.37
C LEU A 7 -40.09 26.82 -37.73
N ASN A 8 -39.81 27.18 -36.48
CA ASN A 8 -38.70 26.62 -35.71
C ASN A 8 -39.00 25.15 -35.34
N LYS A 9 -38.52 24.19 -36.16
CA LYS A 9 -38.62 22.75 -35.86
C LYS A 9 -37.79 22.42 -34.61
N LYS A 10 -38.42 22.31 -33.44
CA LYS A 10 -37.80 21.73 -32.23
C LYS A 10 -37.32 20.32 -32.56
N LYS A 11 -36.00 20.12 -32.68
CA LYS A 11 -35.38 18.80 -32.84
C LYS A 11 -35.78 17.96 -31.62
N ARG A 12 -36.53 16.87 -31.84
CA ARG A 12 -36.83 15.87 -30.80
C ARG A 12 -35.50 15.30 -30.34
N LYS A 13 -35.11 15.55 -29.07
CA LYS A 13 -33.99 14.84 -28.47
C LYS A 13 -34.41 13.38 -28.32
N LYS A 14 -33.73 12.46 -29.02
CA LYS A 14 -33.87 11.03 -28.76
C LYS A 14 -33.24 10.78 -27.39
N GLY A 15 -34.07 10.54 -26.38
CA GLY A 15 -33.62 10.13 -25.05
C GLY A 15 -33.29 8.64 -25.05
N PHE A 16 -32.44 8.24 -24.12
CA PHE A 16 -32.13 6.83 -23.84
C PHE A 16 -33.40 6.13 -23.34
N THR A 17 -33.64 4.90 -23.77
CA THR A 17 -34.78 4.10 -23.30
C THR A 17 -34.45 3.45 -21.96
N LEU A 18 -35.46 3.23 -21.11
CA LEU A 18 -35.28 2.51 -19.84
C LEU A 18 -34.81 1.07 -20.07
N ILE A 19 -35.26 0.44 -21.16
CA ILE A 19 -34.88 -0.93 -21.50
C ILE A 19 -33.40 -1.04 -21.87
N GLU A 20 -32.84 -0.06 -22.60
CA GLU A 20 -31.41 0.00 -22.91
C GLU A 20 -30.58 0.09 -21.63
N LEU A 21 -31.04 0.86 -20.63
CA LEU A 21 -30.34 0.97 -19.35
C LEU A 21 -30.38 -0.33 -18.54
N ILE A 22 -31.52 -1.04 -18.54
CA ILE A 22 -31.70 -2.30 -17.81
C ILE A 22 -30.76 -3.39 -18.34
N ILE A 23 -30.64 -3.53 -19.66
CA ILE A 23 -29.74 -4.52 -20.28
C ILE A 23 -28.28 -4.24 -19.91
N VAL A 24 -27.89 -2.97 -19.89
CA VAL A 24 -26.54 -2.53 -19.52
C VAL A 24 -26.22 -2.88 -18.06
N MET A 25 -27.15 -2.64 -17.14
CA MET A 25 -26.97 -3.04 -15.73
C MET A 25 -26.92 -4.57 -15.56
N ALA A 26 -27.71 -5.32 -16.34
CA ALA A 26 -27.70 -6.78 -16.29
C ALA A 26 -26.34 -7.36 -16.70
N ILE A 27 -25.72 -6.85 -17.77
CA ILE A 27 -24.38 -7.30 -18.20
C ILE A 27 -23.33 -6.88 -17.18
N MET A 28 -23.39 -5.65 -16.64
CA MET A 28 -22.47 -5.20 -15.59
C MET A 28 -22.54 -6.08 -14.33
N ALA A 29 -23.74 -6.54 -13.93
CA ALA A 29 -23.90 -7.41 -12.78
C ALA A 29 -23.18 -8.77 -12.96
N VAL A 30 -23.25 -9.37 -14.15
CA VAL A 30 -22.56 -10.63 -14.47
C VAL A 30 -21.03 -10.45 -14.43
N LEU A 31 -20.52 -9.36 -15.01
CA LEU A 31 -19.09 -9.06 -14.98
C LEU A 31 -18.58 -8.80 -13.55
N ALA A 32 -19.34 -8.02 -12.76
CA ALA A 32 -18.99 -7.72 -11.37
C ALA A 32 -18.92 -8.99 -10.51
N ALA A 33 -19.82 -9.96 -10.71
CA ALA A 33 -19.84 -11.21 -9.95
C ALA A 33 -18.52 -12.00 -10.10
N ILE A 34 -17.89 -11.99 -11.28
CA ILE A 34 -16.61 -12.67 -11.52
C ILE A 34 -15.42 -11.79 -11.09
N ALA A 35 -15.53 -10.47 -11.27
CA ALA A 35 -14.45 -9.53 -11.01
C ALA A 35 -14.16 -9.33 -9.51
N ILE A 36 -15.20 -9.22 -8.66
CA ILE A 36 -15.07 -8.93 -7.22
C ILE A 36 -14.14 -9.91 -6.48
N PRO A 37 -14.33 -11.25 -6.57
CA PRO A 37 -13.47 -12.18 -5.82
C PRO A 37 -12.02 -12.14 -6.31
N LYS A 38 -11.81 -12.03 -7.63
CA LYS A 38 -10.47 -11.95 -8.23
C LYS A 38 -9.74 -10.66 -7.83
N TYR A 39 -10.46 -9.55 -7.78
CA TYR A 39 -9.90 -8.26 -7.41
C TYR A 39 -9.41 -8.25 -5.95
N SER A 40 -10.13 -8.91 -5.04
CA SER A 40 -9.72 -8.99 -3.63
C SER A 40 -8.39 -9.72 -3.45
N ALA A 41 -8.23 -10.89 -4.08
CA ALA A 41 -6.99 -11.66 -3.99
C ALA A 41 -5.81 -10.90 -4.63
N PHE A 42 -6.04 -10.29 -5.80
CA PHE A 42 -5.01 -9.48 -6.47
C PHE A 42 -4.55 -8.30 -5.62
N ARG A 43 -5.50 -7.62 -4.95
CA ARG A 43 -5.19 -6.51 -4.05
C ARG A 43 -4.33 -6.96 -2.88
N GLU A 44 -4.63 -8.10 -2.27
CA GLU A 44 -3.85 -8.60 -1.14
C GLU A 44 -2.41 -8.95 -1.57
N SER A 45 -2.24 -9.66 -2.69
CA SER A 45 -0.90 -9.93 -3.22
C SER A 45 -0.13 -8.67 -3.61
N ALA A 46 -0.82 -7.61 -4.06
CA ALA A 46 -0.19 -6.32 -4.33
C ALA A 46 0.25 -5.62 -3.03
N ASN A 47 -0.53 -5.72 -1.96
CA ASN A 47 -0.19 -5.20 -0.65
C ASN A 47 1.02 -5.94 -0.04
N GLN A 48 1.05 -7.27 -0.13
CA GLN A 48 2.20 -8.07 0.29
C GLN A 48 3.47 -7.61 -0.43
N LYS A 49 3.45 -7.55 -1.76
CA LYS A 49 4.58 -7.08 -2.59
C LYS A 49 5.03 -5.67 -2.24
N HIS A 50 4.08 -4.78 -1.96
CA HIS A 50 4.38 -3.42 -1.50
C HIS A 50 5.16 -3.44 -0.18
N ASP A 51 4.74 -4.28 0.78
CA ASP A 51 5.40 -4.37 2.08
C ASP A 51 6.80 -4.96 1.97
N ILE A 52 7.02 -5.96 1.10
CA ILE A 52 8.38 -6.47 0.79
C ILE A 52 9.27 -5.36 0.23
N SER A 53 8.75 -4.61 -0.74
CA SER A 53 9.50 -3.51 -1.36
C SER A 53 9.82 -2.40 -0.37
N THR A 54 8.90 -2.15 0.56
CA THR A 54 9.07 -1.15 1.63
C THR A 54 10.12 -1.64 2.62
N ALA A 55 10.04 -2.90 3.06
CA ALA A 55 11.02 -3.52 3.96
C ALA A 55 12.44 -3.50 3.37
N LYS A 56 12.59 -3.79 2.07
CA LYS A 56 13.88 -3.67 1.38
C LYS A 56 14.42 -2.23 1.37
N THR A 57 13.55 -1.26 1.13
CA THR A 57 13.93 0.16 1.18
C THR A 57 14.42 0.56 2.57
N ILE A 58 13.72 0.11 3.62
CA ILE A 58 14.10 0.33 5.01
C ILE A 58 15.44 -0.34 5.33
N ALA A 59 15.63 -1.60 4.92
CA ALA A 59 16.88 -2.31 5.13
C ALA A 59 18.05 -1.59 4.46
N ASN A 60 17.88 -1.12 3.22
CA ASN A 60 18.90 -0.35 2.51
C ASN A 60 19.24 0.98 3.21
N ALA A 61 18.24 1.68 3.73
CA ALA A 61 18.44 2.91 4.51
C ALA A 61 19.25 2.61 5.78
N ALA A 62 18.86 1.60 6.55
CA ALA A 62 19.57 1.17 7.74
C ALA A 62 21.01 0.72 7.42
N SER A 63 21.23 -0.03 6.32
CA SER A 63 22.57 -0.43 5.87
C SER A 63 23.46 0.76 5.55
N GLY A 64 22.91 1.78 4.89
CA GLY A 64 23.65 3.02 4.61
C GLY A 64 24.08 3.73 5.90
N LEU A 65 23.19 3.82 6.87
CA LEU A 65 23.48 4.49 8.15
C LEU A 65 24.44 3.70 9.05
N VAL A 66 24.40 2.37 8.99
CA VAL A 66 25.39 1.50 9.63
C VAL A 66 26.77 1.73 9.01
N ALA A 67 26.85 1.84 7.67
CA ALA A 67 28.10 2.15 6.98
C ALA A 67 28.63 3.55 7.32
N ASP A 68 27.74 4.52 7.51
CA ASP A 68 28.05 5.89 7.95
C ASP A 68 28.33 5.99 9.47
N GLN A 69 28.30 4.87 10.21
CA GLN A 69 28.48 4.81 11.67
C GLN A 69 27.47 5.65 12.48
N LYS A 70 26.29 5.89 11.91
CA LYS A 70 25.20 6.65 12.54
C LYS A 70 24.24 5.81 13.36
N ILE A 71 24.21 4.50 13.11
CA ILE A 71 23.40 3.52 13.85
C ILE A 71 24.34 2.58 14.60
N SER A 72 23.95 2.20 15.82
CA SER A 72 24.71 1.24 16.62
C SER A 72 24.53 -0.20 16.13
N VAL A 73 25.62 -0.97 16.14
CA VAL A 73 25.64 -2.41 15.86
C VAL A 73 26.12 -3.17 17.11
N PRO A 74 25.36 -4.12 17.68
CA PRO A 74 23.95 -4.37 17.40
C PRO A 74 23.05 -3.23 17.90
N SER A 75 21.83 -3.16 17.38
CA SER A 75 20.76 -2.35 17.97
C SER A 75 20.31 -2.97 19.30
N ALA A 76 20.10 -2.14 20.33
CA ALA A 76 19.74 -2.62 21.68
C ALA A 76 18.35 -3.26 21.76
N SER A 77 17.45 -2.90 20.86
CA SER A 77 16.11 -3.45 20.72
C SER A 77 15.59 -3.18 19.31
N ARG A 78 14.48 -3.84 18.93
CA ARG A 78 13.75 -3.52 17.70
C ARG A 78 13.26 -2.08 17.72
N ILE A 79 13.71 -1.32 16.75
CA ILE A 79 13.40 0.10 16.59
C ILE A 79 12.11 0.20 15.80
N THR A 80 11.06 0.83 16.36
CA THR A 80 9.80 1.07 15.63
C THR A 80 9.90 2.36 14.83
N LEU A 81 9.51 2.32 13.55
CA LEU A 81 9.52 3.48 12.64
C LEU A 81 8.17 4.20 12.64
N ASP A 82 7.79 4.75 13.78
CA ASP A 82 6.48 5.37 14.02
C ASP A 82 6.47 6.91 13.99
N GLY A 83 7.63 7.55 13.77
CA GLY A 83 7.76 9.00 13.81
C GLY A 83 7.70 9.59 15.22
N SER A 84 7.78 8.77 16.27
CA SER A 84 7.70 9.25 17.66
C SER A 84 8.96 10.01 18.11
N GLY A 85 10.09 9.83 17.43
CA GLY A 85 11.38 10.35 17.86
C GLY A 85 11.90 9.73 19.17
N ALA A 86 11.29 8.64 19.64
CA ALA A 86 11.69 7.97 20.89
C ALA A 86 13.06 7.27 20.79
N ASN A 87 13.53 7.01 19.56
CA ASN A 87 14.81 6.37 19.27
C ASN A 87 15.57 7.20 18.23
N THR A 88 16.83 7.52 18.52
CA THR A 88 17.71 8.32 17.65
C THR A 88 18.01 7.60 16.33
N ASP A 89 18.31 6.31 16.41
CA ASP A 89 18.62 5.46 15.25
C ASP A 89 17.37 5.33 14.36
N GLY A 90 16.19 5.21 14.98
CA GLY A 90 14.91 5.24 14.28
C GLY A 90 14.67 6.55 13.53
N THR A 91 15.00 7.68 14.16
CA THR A 91 14.86 9.01 13.54
C THR A 91 15.79 9.18 12.34
N GLU A 92 17.03 8.66 12.40
CA GLU A 92 17.95 8.67 11.26
C GLU A 92 17.42 7.80 10.10
N ILE A 93 16.91 6.60 10.40
CA ILE A 93 16.30 5.73 9.38
C ILE A 93 15.10 6.43 8.74
N GLU A 94 14.18 6.95 9.54
CA GLU A 94 12.98 7.66 9.07
C GLU A 94 13.34 8.86 8.20
N GLY A 95 14.43 9.58 8.51
CA GLY A 95 14.94 10.69 7.72
C GLY A 95 15.41 10.31 6.32
N MET A 96 15.77 9.05 6.08
CA MET A 96 16.12 8.54 4.75
C MET A 96 14.90 8.06 3.94
N LEU A 97 13.73 7.95 4.57
CA LEU A 97 12.52 7.44 3.93
C LEU A 97 11.64 8.59 3.42
N GLN A 98 10.88 8.32 2.35
CA GLN A 98 9.94 9.27 1.76
C GLN A 98 8.60 9.28 2.53
N GLY A 99 8.68 9.40 3.85
CA GLY A 99 7.54 9.33 4.78
C GLY A 99 7.52 8.03 5.60
N LEU A 100 6.65 8.02 6.62
CA LEU A 100 6.57 6.91 7.57
C LEU A 100 5.97 5.65 6.90
N PRO A 101 6.74 4.55 6.83
CA PRO A 101 6.28 3.34 6.18
C PRO A 101 5.20 2.65 7.01
N LYS A 102 4.10 2.27 6.37
CA LYS A 102 3.02 1.48 6.99
C LYS A 102 2.70 0.26 6.15
N SER A 103 2.51 -0.86 6.83
CA SER A 103 2.13 -2.12 6.19
C SER A 103 0.72 -2.02 5.61
N LYS A 104 0.51 -2.68 4.47
CA LYS A 104 -0.81 -2.77 3.81
C LYS A 104 -1.41 -4.17 3.91
N THR A 105 -0.72 -5.11 4.54
CA THR A 105 -1.01 -6.55 4.48
C THR A 105 -1.75 -7.04 5.71
N GLY A 106 -2.85 -7.77 5.49
CA GLY A 106 -3.53 -8.58 6.50
C GLY A 106 -3.71 -7.95 7.88
N VAL A 107 -3.31 -8.72 8.91
CA VAL A 107 -3.41 -8.36 10.34
C VAL A 107 -2.50 -7.20 10.75
N CYS A 108 -1.50 -6.89 9.93
CA CYS A 108 -0.53 -5.83 10.19
C CYS A 108 -0.87 -4.51 9.49
N LYS A 109 -2.03 -4.43 8.84
CA LYS A 109 -2.43 -3.25 8.08
C LYS A 109 -2.40 -1.98 8.94
N ASP A 110 -1.86 -0.91 8.35
CA ASP A 110 -1.68 0.42 8.94
C ASP A 110 -0.72 0.46 10.15
N LYS A 111 -0.03 -0.65 10.44
CA LYS A 111 1.02 -0.73 11.46
C LYS A 111 2.37 -0.33 10.89
N PHE A 112 3.24 0.15 11.78
CA PHE A 112 4.59 0.56 11.46
C PHE A 112 5.53 -0.63 11.35
N PHE A 113 6.58 -0.44 10.57
CA PHE A 113 7.69 -1.38 10.48
C PHE A 113 8.61 -1.23 11.69
N LYS A 114 9.31 -2.30 12.03
CA LYS A 114 10.40 -2.28 12.99
C LYS A 114 11.69 -2.75 12.34
N VAL A 115 12.83 -2.27 12.84
CA VAL A 115 14.16 -2.62 12.33
C VAL A 115 15.03 -3.11 13.48
N GLU A 116 15.81 -4.15 13.20
CA GLU A 116 16.85 -4.65 14.10
C GLU A 116 18.14 -4.83 13.29
N VAL A 117 19.24 -4.33 13.85
CA VAL A 117 20.59 -4.55 13.33
C VAL A 117 21.28 -5.54 14.26
N LEU A 118 21.56 -6.72 13.74
CA LEU A 118 22.13 -7.85 14.48
C LEU A 118 23.63 -7.62 14.74
N SER A 119 24.22 -8.39 15.68
CA SER A 119 25.62 -8.23 16.07
C SER A 119 26.62 -8.54 14.95
N ASN A 120 26.20 -9.27 13.92
CA ASN A 120 26.97 -9.54 12.72
C ASN A 120 26.85 -8.44 11.66
N GLY A 121 26.04 -7.40 11.90
CA GLY A 121 25.75 -6.31 10.96
C GLY A 121 24.61 -6.59 9.99
N ASP A 122 23.98 -7.77 10.06
CA ASP A 122 22.81 -8.08 9.25
C ASP A 122 21.60 -7.26 9.72
N ILE A 123 20.71 -6.94 8.78
CA ILE A 123 19.54 -6.11 9.03
C ILE A 123 18.28 -6.91 8.80
N GLU A 124 17.46 -6.96 9.83
CA GLU A 124 16.15 -7.56 9.80
C GLU A 124 15.08 -6.48 9.91
N VAL A 125 14.10 -6.56 9.04
CA VAL A 125 12.95 -5.66 9.05
C VAL A 125 11.71 -6.47 9.36
N TYR A 126 10.97 -6.01 10.35
CA TYR A 126 9.80 -6.67 10.89
C TYR A 126 8.54 -5.85 10.62
N ILE A 127 7.42 -6.56 10.56
CA ILE A 127 6.08 -5.98 10.58
C ILE A 127 5.37 -6.52 11.82
N THR A 128 4.70 -5.66 12.57
CA THR A 128 3.99 -6.06 13.79
C THR A 128 2.47 -6.08 13.59
N ASP A 129 1.79 -7.08 14.17
CA ASP A 129 0.33 -7.02 14.36
C ASP A 129 -0.07 -6.30 15.67
N GLY A 130 0.93 -5.88 16.45
CA GLY A 130 0.79 -5.29 17.79
C GLY A 130 1.02 -6.28 18.94
N THR A 131 1.04 -7.57 18.64
CA THR A 131 1.35 -8.66 19.59
C THR A 131 2.59 -9.43 19.16
N ASN A 132 2.67 -9.78 17.88
CA ASN A 132 3.75 -10.53 17.27
C ASN A 132 4.46 -9.68 16.21
N ASP A 133 5.76 -9.92 16.07
CA ASP A 133 6.59 -9.34 15.02
C ASP A 133 6.93 -10.43 14.01
N TYR A 134 6.66 -10.17 12.73
CA TYR A 134 6.90 -11.07 11.61
C TYR A 134 8.02 -10.51 10.75
N ILE A 135 8.94 -11.36 10.31
CA ILE A 135 10.07 -10.96 9.48
C ILE A 135 9.55 -10.65 8.06
N ALA A 136 9.86 -9.45 7.56
CA ALA A 136 9.55 -8.99 6.22
C ALA A 136 10.79 -8.91 5.31
N TYR A 137 11.99 -8.87 5.89
CA TYR A 137 13.29 -8.91 5.22
C TYR A 137 14.36 -9.43 6.20
N PRO A 138 15.35 -10.26 5.80
CA PRO A 138 15.68 -10.65 4.42
C PRO A 138 14.77 -11.72 3.80
N ASP A 139 14.31 -12.68 4.59
CA ASP A 139 13.37 -13.73 4.18
C ASP A 139 12.01 -13.49 4.84
N GLN A 140 10.92 -13.61 4.07
CA GLN A 140 9.59 -13.33 4.58
C GLN A 140 9.00 -14.53 5.32
N ASP A 141 8.42 -14.27 6.50
CA ASP A 141 7.65 -15.28 7.21
C ASP A 141 6.49 -15.79 6.34
N PRO A 142 6.27 -17.13 6.25
CA PRO A 142 5.19 -17.71 5.46
C PRO A 142 3.79 -17.21 5.85
N ILE A 143 3.63 -16.70 7.08
CA ILE A 143 2.36 -16.16 7.60
C ILE A 143 1.96 -14.87 6.89
N LEU A 144 2.90 -14.19 6.23
CA LEU A 144 2.66 -12.98 5.45
C LEU A 144 2.29 -13.27 3.96
N GLN A 145 2.28 -14.54 3.53
CA GLN A 145 1.88 -14.99 2.19
C GLN A 145 0.44 -15.52 2.16
#